data_AF-K1STV8-F1
#
_entry.id   AF-K1STV8-F1
#
_cell.length_a   1.000
_cell.length_b   1.000
_cell.length_c   1.000
_cell.angle_alpha   90.00
_cell.angle_beta   90.00
_cell.angle_gamma   90.00
#
_symmetry.space_group_name_H-M   'P 1'
#
loop_
_entity.id
_entity.type
_entity.pdbx_description
1 polymer ?
#
loop_
_entity_poly.entity_id
_entity_poly.type
_entity_poly.pdbx_seq_one_letter_code
_entity_poly.pdbx_strand_id
1 'polypeptide(L)'
;MAKYNAAKIEECEAWVAAHGLIDYGGAKLKEFVREMGIDEKTYRLWMKGKPQFKEVIERAKEVFKQNLTHDLAISLSKAAKGYEHEETEQEFRVGADGQPTPFKMKRKKIHVQPNIGAAIF
;
A
#
# COMPACT_ATOMS: atom_id res chain seq x y z
N MET A 1 15.36 -20.87 -7.70
CA MET A 1 15.96 -19.65 -7.13
C MET A 1 16.29 -18.69 -8.25
N ALA A 2 15.83 -17.45 -8.15
CA ALA A 2 16.16 -16.40 -9.10
C ALA A 2 17.67 -16.09 -9.08
N LYS A 3 18.22 -15.69 -10.24
CA LYS A 3 19.63 -15.31 -10.38
C LYS A 3 19.79 -13.80 -10.27
N TYR A 4 20.97 -13.37 -9.83
CA TYR A 4 21.33 -11.95 -9.82
C TYR A 4 21.49 -11.45 -11.26
N ASN A 5 20.64 -10.52 -11.68
CA ASN A 5 20.73 -9.81 -12.95
C ASN A 5 19.99 -8.45 -12.85
N ALA A 6 20.17 -7.58 -13.85
CA ALA A 6 19.60 -6.23 -13.83
C ALA A 6 18.07 -6.23 -13.73
N ALA A 7 17.38 -7.05 -14.52
CA ALA A 7 15.92 -7.15 -14.48
C ALA A 7 15.40 -7.57 -13.10
N LYS A 8 16.12 -8.47 -12.41
CA LYS A 8 15.75 -8.91 -11.08
C LYS A 8 15.97 -7.83 -10.02
N ILE A 9 17.00 -7.00 -10.18
CA ILE A 9 17.24 -5.84 -9.30
C ILE A 9 16.11 -4.82 -9.45
N GLU A 10 15.72 -4.52 -10.69
CA GLU A 10 14.61 -3.61 -11.00
C GLU A 10 13.27 -4.13 -10.44
N GLU A 11 13.00 -5.43 -10.58
CA GLU A 11 11.82 -6.06 -9.98
C GLU A 11 11.82 -5.94 -8.45
N CYS A 12 12.98 -6.18 -7.80
CA CYS A 12 13.10 -6.02 -6.36
C CYS A 12 12.91 -4.56 -5.94
N GLU A 13 13.44 -3.62 -6.72
CA GLU A 13 13.29 -2.18 -6.48
C GLU A 13 11.83 -1.77 -6.51
N ALA A 14 11.14 -2.07 -7.61
CA ALA A 14 9.75 -1.70 -7.82
C ALA A 14 8.86 -2.29 -6.72
N TRP A 15 9.12 -3.55 -6.36
CA TRP A 15 8.35 -4.19 -5.31
C TRP A 15 8.55 -3.53 -3.94
N VAL A 16 9.80 -3.24 -3.55
CA VAL A 16 10.10 -2.58 -2.26
C VAL A 16 9.59 -1.14 -2.24
N ALA A 17 9.62 -0.43 -3.37
CA ALA A 17 9.07 0.93 -3.44
C ALA A 17 7.54 0.95 -3.23
N ALA A 18 6.84 -0.10 -3.67
CA ALA A 18 5.39 -0.22 -3.54
C ALA A 18 4.94 -0.77 -2.17
N HIS A 19 5.63 -1.76 -1.63
CA HIS A 19 5.19 -2.49 -0.43
C HIS A 19 6.02 -2.18 0.82
N GLY A 20 7.16 -1.51 0.64
CA GLY A 20 8.13 -1.27 1.69
C GLY A 20 8.78 -2.54 2.22
N LEU A 21 9.60 -2.33 3.25
CA LEU A 21 10.07 -3.37 4.14
C LEU A 21 9.82 -2.93 5.58
N ILE A 22 10.05 -3.84 6.53
CA ILE A 22 9.70 -3.68 7.94
C ILE A 22 10.19 -2.36 8.59
N ASP A 23 11.26 -1.76 8.08
CA ASP A 23 11.86 -0.52 8.60
C ASP A 23 10.86 0.64 8.70
N TYR A 24 9.91 0.71 7.76
CA TYR A 24 8.90 1.78 7.70
C TYR A 24 7.46 1.24 7.74
N GLY A 25 7.27 0.07 8.36
CA GLY A 25 5.95 -0.56 8.49
C GLY A 25 5.46 -1.27 7.22
N GLY A 26 6.35 -1.52 6.25
CA GLY A 26 6.06 -2.28 5.05
C GLY A 26 6.07 -3.80 5.26
N ALA A 27 6.17 -4.54 4.15
CA ALA A 27 6.12 -6.00 4.16
C ALA A 27 7.26 -6.67 4.95
N LYS A 28 7.02 -7.90 5.40
CA LYS A 28 8.06 -8.69 6.09
C LYS A 28 9.07 -9.24 5.09
N LEU A 29 10.31 -9.43 5.52
CA LEU A 29 11.36 -10.01 4.67
C LEU A 29 10.95 -11.36 4.06
N LYS A 30 10.23 -12.20 4.82
CA LYS A 30 9.70 -13.49 4.35
C LYS A 30 8.74 -13.37 3.15
N GLU A 31 7.98 -12.28 3.07
CA GLU A 31 7.03 -12.02 1.96
C GLU A 31 7.81 -11.55 0.74
N PHE A 32 8.75 -10.62 0.93
CA PHE A 32 9.64 -10.14 -0.12
C PHE A 32 10.41 -11.30 -0.78
N VAL A 33 11.10 -12.14 0.01
CA VAL A 33 11.92 -13.22 -0.58
C VAL A 33 11.06 -14.25 -1.31
N ARG A 34 9.84 -14.53 -0.80
CA ARG A 34 8.86 -15.40 -1.46
C ARG A 34 8.44 -14.83 -2.80
N GLU A 35 8.05 -13.55 -2.83
CA GLU A 35 7.62 -12.88 -4.06
C GLU A 35 8.76 -12.82 -5.08
N MET A 36 9.97 -12.50 -4.62
CA MET A 36 11.14 -12.40 -5.49
C MET A 36 11.72 -13.77 -5.88
N GLY A 37 11.19 -14.88 -5.37
CA GLY A 37 11.70 -16.22 -5.69
C GLY A 37 13.18 -16.42 -5.29
N ILE A 38 13.62 -15.73 -4.24
CA ILE A 38 14.95 -15.87 -3.62
C ILE A 38 14.79 -16.43 -2.21
N ASP A 39 15.89 -16.93 -1.64
CA ASP A 39 15.92 -17.26 -0.22
C ASP A 39 16.52 -16.10 0.61
N GLU A 40 16.32 -16.17 1.93
CA GLU A 40 16.81 -15.14 2.85
C GLU A 40 18.35 -15.06 2.85
N LYS A 41 19.03 -16.19 2.65
CA LYS A 41 20.49 -16.24 2.58
C LYS A 41 21.00 -15.48 1.36
N THR A 42 20.36 -15.63 0.21
CA THR A 42 20.64 -14.96 -1.06
C THR A 42 20.41 -13.47 -0.91
N TYR A 43 19.29 -13.06 -0.30
CA TYR A 43 19.06 -11.65 0.01
C TYR A 43 20.20 -11.05 0.85
N ARG A 44 20.57 -11.70 1.96
CA ARG A 44 21.67 -11.24 2.84
C ARG A 44 23.01 -11.22 2.10
N LEU A 45 23.27 -12.22 1.25
CA LEU A 45 24.48 -12.29 0.44
C LEU A 45 24.55 -11.14 -0.57
N TRP A 46 23.44 -10.81 -1.23
CA TRP A 46 23.37 -9.70 -2.18
C TRP A 46 23.51 -8.36 -1.46
N MET A 47 22.82 -8.16 -0.34
CA MET A 47 22.95 -6.95 0.48
C MET A 47 24.40 -6.71 0.95
N LYS A 48 25.15 -7.77 1.27
CA LYS A 48 26.55 -7.66 1.72
C LYS A 48 27.56 -7.56 0.56
N GLY A 49 27.34 -8.33 -0.50
CA GLY A 49 28.33 -8.55 -1.56
C GLY A 49 28.07 -7.79 -2.87
N LYS A 50 26.93 -7.09 -2.99
CA LYS A 50 26.52 -6.39 -4.21
C LYS A 50 26.09 -4.95 -3.87
N PRO A 51 27.01 -3.98 -3.93
CA PRO A 51 26.73 -2.58 -3.58
C PRO A 51 25.53 -2.00 -4.33
N GLN A 52 25.42 -2.25 -5.63
CA GLN A 52 24.30 -1.81 -6.46
C GLN A 52 22.94 -2.31 -5.93
N PHE A 53 22.85 -3.57 -5.52
CA PHE A 53 21.61 -4.11 -4.96
C PHE A 53 21.26 -3.45 -3.64
N LYS A 54 22.25 -3.25 -2.76
CA LYS A 54 22.06 -2.56 -1.50
C LYS A 54 21.53 -1.13 -1.73
N GLU A 55 22.17 -0.37 -2.59
CA GLU A 55 21.78 1.01 -2.91
C GLU A 55 20.36 1.09 -3.46
N VAL A 56 20.02 0.20 -4.39
CA VAL A 56 18.68 0.13 -4.99
C VAL A 56 17.60 -0.20 -3.94
N ILE A 57 17.86 -1.17 -3.06
CA ILE A 57 16.92 -1.51 -1.98
C ILE A 57 16.77 -0.37 -0.98
N GLU A 58 17.86 0.31 -0.59
CA GLU A 58 17.81 1.46 0.31
C GLU A 58 17.04 2.64 -0.31
N ARG A 59 17.27 2.92 -1.60
CA ARG A 59 16.50 3.92 -2.35
C ARG A 59 15.01 3.58 -2.39
N ALA A 60 14.67 2.33 -2.70
CA ALA A 60 13.28 1.88 -2.75
C ALA A 60 12.57 2.04 -1.39
N LYS A 61 13.26 1.71 -0.29
CA LYS A 61 12.73 1.93 1.07
C LYS A 61 12.45 3.41 1.35
N GLU A 62 13.33 4.31 0.90
CA GLU A 62 13.11 5.74 1.10
C GLU A 62 11.95 6.26 0.24
N VAL A 63 11.77 5.76 -0.99
CA VAL A 63 10.60 6.07 -1.83
C VAL A 63 9.31 5.65 -1.13
N PHE A 64 9.26 4.43 -0.60
CA PHE A 64 8.09 3.95 0.16
C PHE A 64 7.77 4.86 1.36
N LYS A 65 8.80 5.22 2.14
CA LYS A 65 8.65 6.11 3.30
C LYS A 65 8.14 7.50 2.90
N GLN A 66 8.65 8.08 1.81
CA GLN A 66 8.19 9.38 1.32
C GLN A 66 6.72 9.34 0.90
N ASN A 67 6.33 8.30 0.16
CA ASN A 67 4.94 8.09 -0.24
C ASN A 67 4.02 7.92 0.98
N LEU A 68 4.42 7.06 1.94
CA LEU A 68 3.67 6.87 3.18
C LEU A 68 3.51 8.18 3.97
N THR A 69 4.58 8.97 4.07
CA THR A 69 4.54 10.26 4.78
C THR A 69 3.60 11.24 4.09
N HIS A 70 3.61 11.27 2.75
CA HIS A 70 2.71 12.10 1.96
C HIS A 70 1.24 11.69 2.15
N ASP A 71 0.94 10.39 2.09
CA ASP A 71 -0.41 9.85 2.28
C ASP A 71 -0.93 10.12 3.70
N LEU A 72 -0.07 10.00 4.70
CA LEU A 72 -0.39 10.36 6.08
C LEU A 72 -0.68 11.85 6.21
N ALA A 73 0.13 12.72 5.61
CA ALA A 73 -0.11 14.17 5.63
C ALA A 73 -1.44 14.55 4.95
N ILE A 74 -1.77 13.94 3.81
CA ILE A 74 -3.06 14.14 3.13
C ILE A 74 -4.20 13.67 4.02
N SER A 75 -4.08 12.47 4.61
CA SER A 75 -5.12 11.87 5.44
C SER A 75 -5.37 12.69 6.71
N LEU A 76 -4.30 13.15 7.37
CA LEU A 76 -4.37 14.02 8.53
C LEU A 76 -5.00 15.37 8.16
N SER A 77 -4.62 15.96 7.03
CA SER A 77 -5.22 17.22 6.55
C SER A 77 -6.71 17.09 6.26
N LYS A 78 -7.14 15.98 5.64
CA LYS A 78 -8.56 15.67 5.40
C LYS A 78 -9.33 15.51 6.71
N ALA A 79 -8.76 14.78 7.67
CA ALA A 79 -9.36 14.60 8.99
C ALA A 79 -9.48 15.94 9.74
N ALA A 80 -8.43 16.76 9.71
CA ALA A 80 -8.37 18.05 10.40
C ALA A 80 -9.33 19.10 9.80
N LYS A 81 -9.57 19.07 8.49
CA LYS A 81 -10.47 20.03 7.81
C LYS A 81 -11.92 19.59 7.71
N GLY A 82 -12.20 18.31 7.98
CA GLY A 82 -13.44 17.68 7.56
C GLY A 82 -13.49 17.46 6.04
N TYR A 83 -14.33 16.54 5.59
CA TYR A 83 -14.50 16.24 4.18
C TYR A 83 -15.92 15.72 3.88
N GLU A 84 -16.28 15.73 2.61
CA GLU A 84 -17.55 15.16 2.14
C GLU A 84 -17.30 13.93 1.27
N HIS A 85 -18.12 12.90 1.43
CA HIS A 85 -18.14 11.75 0.54
C HIS A 85 -19.57 11.30 0.28
N GLU A 86 -19.79 10.62 -0.85
CA GLU A 86 -21.08 10.03 -1.17
C GLU A 86 -21.08 8.54 -0.82
N GLU A 87 -22.07 8.11 -0.07
CA GLU A 87 -22.36 6.69 0.15
C GLU A 87 -23.54 6.27 -0.71
N THR A 88 -23.39 5.16 -1.41
CA THR A 88 -24.46 4.55 -2.20
C THR A 88 -24.91 3.25 -1.51
N GLU A 89 -26.12 3.25 -0.96
CA GLU A 89 -26.78 2.03 -0.50
C GLU A 89 -27.59 1.44 -1.65
N GLN A 90 -27.33 0.17 -1.96
CA GLN A 90 -28.08 -0.58 -2.96
C GLN A 90 -28.80 -1.77 -2.30
N GLU A 91 -30.13 -1.71 -2.25
CA GLU A 91 -30.97 -2.80 -1.76
C GLU A 91 -31.32 -3.71 -2.94
N PHE A 92 -31.04 -5.00 -2.81
CA PHE A 92 -31.43 -6.04 -3.78
C PHE A 92 -32.68 -6.77 -3.29
N ARG A 93 -33.60 -7.08 -4.21
CA ARG A 93 -34.70 -8.00 -3.95
C ARG A 93 -34.48 -9.28 -4.75
N VAL A 94 -34.93 -10.40 -4.21
CA VAL A 94 -34.93 -11.66 -4.93
C VAL A 94 -36.15 -11.67 -5.86
N GLY A 95 -35.91 -11.78 -7.17
CA GLY A 95 -36.96 -11.93 -8.18
C GLY A 95 -37.65 -13.30 -8.09
N ALA A 96 -38.74 -13.48 -8.85
CA ALA A 96 -39.49 -14.74 -8.89
C ALA A 96 -38.65 -15.93 -9.44
N ASP A 97 -37.57 -15.62 -10.13
CA ASP A 97 -36.52 -16.47 -10.70
C ASP A 97 -35.37 -16.78 -9.72
N GLY A 98 -35.45 -16.30 -8.47
CA GLY A 98 -34.44 -16.54 -7.44
C GLY A 98 -33.16 -15.70 -7.58
N GLN A 99 -33.07 -14.81 -8.57
CA GLN A 99 -31.89 -13.96 -8.76
C GLN A 99 -32.06 -12.60 -8.07
N PRO A 100 -31.00 -12.09 -7.42
CA PRO A 100 -31.02 -10.76 -6.80
C PRO A 100 -31.05 -9.67 -7.88
N THR A 101 -32.15 -8.94 -7.96
CA THR A 101 -32.32 -7.75 -8.81
C THR A 101 -32.17 -6.49 -7.95
N PRO A 102 -31.37 -5.50 -8.37
CA PRO A 102 -31.25 -4.23 -7.66
C PRO A 102 -32.61 -3.51 -7.67
N PHE A 103 -33.17 -3.28 -6.48
CA PHE A 103 -34.52 -2.75 -6.31
C PHE A 103 -34.54 -1.28 -5.90
N LYS A 104 -33.53 -0.84 -5.14
CA LYS A 104 -33.45 0.55 -4.68
C LYS A 104 -32.01 0.99 -4.56
N MET A 105 -31.71 2.18 -5.08
CA MET A 105 -30.42 2.84 -4.90
C MET A 105 -30.66 4.16 -4.16
N LYS A 106 -30.03 4.33 -3.01
CA LYS A 106 -30.04 5.59 -2.25
C LYS A 106 -28.63 6.16 -2.28
N ARG A 107 -28.49 7.41 -2.72
CA ARG A 107 -27.23 8.17 -2.62
C ARG A 107 -27.37 9.14 -1.47
N LYS A 108 -26.44 9.11 -0.53
CA LYS A 108 -26.40 10.03 0.60
C LYS A 108 -25.07 10.75 0.59
N LYS A 109 -25.11 12.08 0.59
CA LYS A 109 -23.94 12.91 0.82
C LYS A 109 -23.68 12.96 2.33
N ILE A 110 -22.51 12.49 2.75
CA ILE A 110 -22.08 12.47 4.15
C ILE A 110 -21.04 13.56 4.33
N HIS A 111 -21.23 14.37 5.37
CA HIS A 111 -20.26 15.35 5.81
C HIS A 111 -19.56 14.84 7.06
N VAL A 112 -18.26 14.62 6.97
CA VAL A 112 -17.40 14.24 8.08
C VAL A 112 -16.84 15.51 8.70
N GLN A 113 -17.21 15.75 9.96
CA GLN A 113 -16.80 16.95 10.68
C GLN A 113 -15.27 16.98 10.91
N PRO A 114 -14.67 18.18 10.98
CA PRO A 114 -13.27 18.36 11.36
C PRO A 114 -12.93 17.68 12.69
N ASN A 115 -11.81 16.96 12.73
CA ASN A 115 -11.26 16.39 13.96
C ASN A 115 -10.17 17.30 14.54
N ILE A 116 -10.51 18.03 15.62
CA ILE A 116 -9.60 18.99 16.29
C ILE A 116 -8.33 18.31 16.82
N GLY A 117 -8.40 17.05 17.26
CA GLY A 117 -7.23 16.30 17.73
C GLY A 117 -6.20 16.04 16.63
N ALA A 118 -6.64 15.92 15.37
CA ALA A 118 -5.76 15.82 14.21
C ALA A 118 -5.11 17.16 13.80
N ALA A 119 -5.65 18.30 14.26
CA ALA A 119 -5.15 19.63 13.93
C ALA A 119 -4.00 20.12 14.83
N ILE A 120 -3.67 19.39 15.89
CA ILE A 120 -2.66 19.75 16.90
C ILE A 120 -1.36 18.93 16.71
N PHE A 121 -1.36 17.94 15.81
CA PHE A 121 -0.22 17.06 15.50
C PHE A 121 0.60 17.53 14.29
#